data_AF-A0AAV7HA81-F1
#
_entry.id   AF-A0AAV7HA81-F1
#
_cell.length_a   1.000
_cell.length_b   1.000
_cell.length_c   1.000
_cell.angle_alpha   90.00
_cell.angle_beta   90.00
_cell.angle_gamma   90.00
#
_symmetry.space_group_name_H-M   'P 1'
#
loop_
_entity.id
_entity.type
_entity.pdbx_description
1 polymer ?
#
loop_
_entity_poly.entity_id
_entity_poly.type
_entity_poly.pdbx_seq_one_letter_code
_entity_poly.pdbx_strand_id
1 'polypeptide(L)'
;MMHWESAIKDYTDSVFSSDSFDNSKGATVREREKMSGRGKGGKGLGKGGAKRHRKVLRDNIQGITKPAIRRLARRGGVKRISGLIYEETRGVLKIFLENVIRDAVTYTEHARRKTVTAMDVVYALKRQGRTLYGFGG
;
A
#
# COMPACT_ATOMS: atom_id res chain seq x y z
N MET A 1 9.31 28.23 -21.34
CA MET A 1 8.99 26.83 -21.02
C MET A 1 9.78 26.40 -19.79
N MET A 2 9.51 27.03 -18.64
CA MET A 2 10.22 26.82 -17.36
C MET A 2 9.31 27.37 -16.25
N HIS A 3 8.22 26.68 -15.91
CA HIS A 3 7.37 27.13 -14.79
C HIS A 3 6.58 26.01 -14.09
N TRP A 4 6.69 24.76 -14.56
CA TRP A 4 5.98 23.61 -13.98
C TRP A 4 6.89 22.68 -13.17
N GLU A 5 8.22 22.83 -13.29
CA GLU A 5 9.18 22.03 -12.50
C GLU A 5 9.31 22.52 -11.05
N SER A 6 8.92 23.77 -10.75
CA SER A 6 9.00 24.32 -9.40
C SER A 6 7.88 23.80 -8.48
N ALA A 7 6.68 23.56 -9.01
CA ALA A 7 5.53 23.15 -8.20
C ALA A 7 5.60 21.70 -7.68
N ILE A 8 6.46 20.87 -8.26
CA ILE A 8 6.66 19.47 -7.85
C ILE A 8 7.75 19.36 -6.78
N LYS A 9 8.68 20.32 -6.71
CA LYS A 9 9.79 20.32 -5.74
C LYS A 9 9.36 20.78 -4.34
N ASP A 10 8.34 21.65 -4.25
CA ASP A 10 7.86 22.17 -2.97
C ASP A 10 7.09 21.12 -2.14
N TYR A 11 6.57 20.07 -2.76
CA TYR A 11 5.90 18.98 -2.04
C TYR A 11 6.89 17.99 -1.39
N THR A 12 8.12 17.90 -1.91
CA THR A 12 9.12 16.95 -1.41
C THR A 12 9.89 17.44 -0.19
N ASP A 13 10.00 18.76 0.02
CA ASP A 13 10.80 19.31 1.13
C ASP A 13 10.00 19.53 2.43
N SER A 14 8.65 19.55 2.38
CA SER A 14 7.82 19.73 3.58
C SER A 14 7.60 18.46 4.41
N VAL A 15 7.92 17.27 3.87
CA VAL A 15 7.66 15.97 4.53
C VAL A 15 8.90 15.43 5.26
N PHE A 16 10.07 16.08 5.13
CA PHE A 16 11.34 15.57 5.67
C PHE A 16 11.85 16.28 6.93
N SER A 17 11.05 17.16 7.56
CA SER A 17 11.48 17.92 8.74
C SER A 17 10.45 17.90 9.87
N SER A 18 10.17 16.71 10.40
CA SER A 18 9.80 16.49 11.80
C SER A 18 9.57 14.99 12.01
N ASP A 19 10.51 14.32 12.68
CA ASP A 19 10.21 13.42 13.79
C ASP A 19 11.53 12.90 14.38
N SER A 20 11.99 13.66 15.36
CA SER A 20 13.07 13.29 16.28
C SER A 20 12.57 12.14 17.16
N PHE A 21 13.16 10.95 17.03
CA PHE A 21 12.85 9.81 17.87
C PHE A 21 13.69 9.84 19.15
N ASP A 22 13.08 10.23 20.28
CA ASP A 22 13.66 10.09 21.62
C ASP A 22 13.56 8.62 22.08
N ASN A 23 14.70 8.09 22.52
CA ASN A 23 14.86 6.75 23.06
C ASN A 23 15.14 6.86 24.56
N SER A 24 14.11 6.68 25.40
CA SER A 24 14.35 6.45 26.82
C SER A 24 13.27 5.63 27.52
N LYS A 25 13.75 4.74 28.41
CA LYS A 25 13.07 3.89 29.42
C LYS A 25 12.56 2.54 28.87
N GLY A 26 13.02 1.38 29.35
CA GLY A 26 13.47 0.99 30.69
C GLY A 26 12.56 -0.12 31.19
N ALA A 27 13.12 -1.31 31.45
CA ALA A 27 12.40 -2.55 31.77
C ALA A 27 11.60 -2.52 33.09
N THR A 28 10.56 -3.37 33.22
CA THR A 28 10.33 -4.28 34.40
C THR A 28 9.07 -5.17 34.29
N VAL A 29 9.28 -6.47 34.59
CA VAL A 29 8.51 -7.46 35.38
C VAL A 29 7.01 -7.81 35.13
N ARG A 30 6.84 -9.13 34.88
CA ARG A 30 5.77 -10.14 35.17
C ARG A 30 4.38 -9.74 35.69
N GLU A 31 3.35 -10.38 35.12
CA GLU A 31 2.25 -11.01 35.87
C GLU A 31 1.59 -12.16 35.06
N ARG A 32 1.41 -13.34 35.69
CA ARG A 32 0.54 -14.43 35.22
C ARG A 32 -0.83 -14.20 35.88
N GLU A 33 -1.94 -14.39 35.16
CA GLU A 33 -2.97 -15.38 35.49
C GLU A 33 -4.23 -15.38 34.59
N LYS A 34 -4.85 -16.57 34.58
CA LYS A 34 -6.26 -16.93 34.29
C LYS A 34 -6.75 -16.98 32.84
N MET A 35 -6.85 -18.22 32.37
CA MET A 35 -7.79 -18.62 31.32
C MET A 35 -9.23 -18.45 31.82
N SER A 36 -10.09 -17.86 31.00
CA SER A 36 -11.52 -18.14 31.05
C SER A 36 -12.01 -18.54 29.66
N GLY A 37 -12.59 -19.72 29.57
CA GLY A 37 -13.25 -20.20 28.38
C GLY A 37 -14.49 -19.34 28.07
N ARG A 38 -14.66 -19.01 26.80
CA ARG A 38 -15.94 -18.51 26.29
C ARG A 38 -16.11 -18.95 24.84
N GLY A 39 -16.55 -20.19 24.66
CA GLY A 39 -17.30 -20.53 23.46
C GLY A 39 -18.53 -19.61 23.39
N LYS A 40 -18.69 -18.89 22.29
CA LYS A 40 -19.96 -18.23 21.93
C LYS A 40 -20.37 -18.75 20.57
N GLY A 41 -21.46 -19.51 20.59
CA GLY A 41 -22.10 -20.09 19.42
C GLY A 41 -22.49 -19.04 18.39
N GLY A 42 -22.68 -19.54 17.17
CA GLY A 42 -23.24 -18.79 16.06
C GLY A 42 -24.53 -18.09 16.49
N LYS A 43 -24.57 -16.80 16.22
CA LYS A 43 -25.79 -16.02 16.25
C LYS A 43 -25.93 -15.39 14.87
N GLY A 44 -26.89 -15.90 14.11
CA GLY A 44 -27.22 -15.40 12.78
C GLY A 44 -27.36 -13.88 12.82
N LEU A 45 -26.60 -13.21 11.96
CA LEU A 45 -26.90 -11.86 11.55
C LEU A 45 -27.38 -12.00 10.11
N GLY A 46 -28.66 -11.67 9.93
CA GLY A 46 -29.39 -11.83 8.68
C GLY A 46 -28.67 -11.18 7.49
N LYS A 47 -29.08 -11.60 6.30
CA LYS A 47 -28.72 -10.99 5.02
C LYS A 47 -29.22 -9.53 4.96
N GLY A 48 -28.59 -8.65 5.72
CA GLY A 48 -28.61 -7.21 5.52
C GLY A 48 -27.38 -6.88 4.69
N GLY A 49 -27.60 -6.53 3.42
CA GLY A 49 -26.52 -6.17 2.50
C GLY A 49 -25.57 -5.19 3.18
N ALA A 50 -24.31 -5.62 3.33
CA ALA A 50 -23.25 -4.79 3.89
C ALA A 50 -23.31 -3.42 3.19
N LYS A 51 -23.66 -2.38 3.95
CA LYS A 51 -23.79 -1.02 3.44
C LYS A 51 -22.49 -0.71 2.70
N ARG A 52 -22.56 -0.59 1.37
CA ARG A 52 -21.41 -0.20 0.56
C ARG A 52 -21.11 1.25 0.90
N HIS A 53 -20.22 1.44 1.87
CA HIS A 53 -19.62 2.74 2.10
C HIS A 53 -18.96 3.15 0.78
N ARG A 54 -19.42 4.26 0.20
CA ARG A 54 -18.72 4.96 -0.87
C ARG A 54 -17.28 5.15 -0.39
N LYS A 55 -16.31 4.63 -1.16
CA LYS A 55 -14.89 4.71 -0.80
C LYS A 55 -14.49 6.18 -0.83
N VAL A 56 -14.35 6.77 0.36
CA VAL A 56 -13.68 8.06 0.52
C VAL A 56 -12.19 7.79 0.31
N LEU A 57 -11.52 8.64 -0.46
CA LEU A 57 -10.06 8.58 -0.62
C LEU A 57 -9.42 8.86 0.74
N ARG A 58 -8.86 7.82 1.35
CA ARG A 58 -8.07 7.86 2.59
C ARG A 58 -6.72 7.21 2.30
N ASP A 59 -5.82 7.23 3.27
CA ASP A 59 -4.60 6.44 3.18
C ASP A 59 -4.94 4.94 3.11
N ASN A 60 -5.00 4.44 1.89
CA ASN A 60 -5.40 3.07 1.58
C ASN A 60 -4.25 2.08 1.81
N ILE A 61 -3.06 2.56 2.22
CA ILE A 61 -1.89 1.70 2.36
C ILE A 61 -2.08 0.63 3.43
N GLN A 62 -2.83 0.95 4.48
CA GLN A 62 -3.21 -0.01 5.53
C GLN A 62 -4.23 -1.06 5.06
N GLY A 63 -4.89 -0.81 3.92
CA GLY A 63 -5.72 -1.80 3.22
C GLY A 63 -4.91 -2.99 2.69
N ILE A 64 -3.59 -2.85 2.53
CA ILE A 64 -2.69 -3.97 2.28
C ILE A 64 -2.41 -4.66 3.62
N THR A 65 -3.21 -5.68 3.89
CA THR A 65 -3.25 -6.34 5.20
C THR A 65 -2.03 -7.23 5.45
N LYS A 66 -1.64 -7.39 6.73
CA LYS A 66 -0.58 -8.32 7.17
C LYS A 66 -0.70 -9.75 6.57
N PRO A 67 -1.89 -10.40 6.50
CA PRO A 67 -2.01 -11.70 5.84
C PRO A 67 -1.74 -11.65 4.33
N ALA A 68 -2.04 -10.55 3.62
CA ALA A 68 -1.70 -10.41 2.20
C ALA A 68 -0.18 -10.35 1.98
N ILE A 69 0.52 -9.54 2.77
CA ILE A 69 1.99 -9.46 2.77
C ILE A 69 2.60 -10.83 3.11
N ARG A 70 2.04 -11.53 4.12
CA ARG A 70 2.45 -12.89 4.45
C ARG A 70 2.29 -13.83 3.26
N ARG A 71 1.17 -13.82 2.53
CA ARG A 71 0.96 -14.68 1.35
C ARG A 71 2.00 -14.41 0.26
N LEU A 72 2.34 -13.14 0.01
CA LEU A 72 3.38 -12.77 -0.96
C LEU A 72 4.76 -13.27 -0.53
N ALA A 73 5.15 -13.02 0.72
CA ALA A 73 6.43 -13.48 1.27
C ALA A 73 6.54 -15.01 1.25
N ARG A 74 5.44 -15.73 1.55
CA ARG A 74 5.42 -17.20 1.44
C ARG A 74 5.59 -17.67 0.00
N ARG A 75 4.95 -17.02 -0.97
CA ARG A 75 5.19 -17.30 -2.40
C ARG A 75 6.65 -17.06 -2.79
N GLY A 76 7.29 -16.06 -2.19
CA GLY A 76 8.73 -15.79 -2.33
C GLY A 76 9.64 -16.71 -1.51
N GLY A 77 9.15 -17.79 -0.89
CA GLY A 77 9.98 -18.74 -0.13
C GLY A 77 10.42 -18.27 1.25
N VAL A 78 9.88 -17.17 1.77
CA VAL A 78 10.30 -16.61 3.07
C VAL A 78 9.79 -17.49 4.22
N LYS A 79 10.70 -18.03 5.04
CA LYS A 79 10.40 -18.96 6.15
C LYS A 79 9.96 -18.28 7.45
N ARG A 80 10.57 -17.14 7.81
CA ARG A 80 10.24 -16.34 9.00
C ARG A 80 10.19 -14.87 8.60
N ILE A 81 9.25 -14.11 9.17
CA ILE A 81 9.00 -12.72 8.82
C ILE A 81 9.00 -11.90 10.10
N SER A 82 9.85 -10.87 10.17
CA SER A 82 9.90 -9.92 11.28
C SER A 82 8.69 -8.98 11.27
N GLY A 83 8.35 -8.41 12.44
CA GLY A 83 7.24 -7.47 12.59
C GLY A 83 7.41 -6.17 11.80
N LEU A 84 8.66 -5.70 11.63
CA LEU A 84 8.95 -4.42 10.96
C LEU A 84 8.71 -4.48 9.44
N ILE A 85 8.81 -5.68 8.84
CA ILE A 85 8.65 -5.89 7.40
C ILE A 85 7.27 -5.48 6.89
N TYR A 86 6.23 -5.49 7.74
CA TYR A 86 4.88 -5.13 7.30
C TYR A 86 4.76 -3.66 6.90
N GLU A 87 5.39 -2.74 7.64
CA GLU A 87 5.38 -1.32 7.28
C GLU A 87 6.41 -1.01 6.18
N GLU A 88 7.57 -1.66 6.23
CA GLU A 88 8.60 -1.57 5.18
C GLU A 88 8.02 -1.93 3.79
N THR A 89 7.33 -3.08 3.70
CA THR A 89 6.74 -3.56 2.45
C THR A 89 5.68 -2.60 1.92
N ARG A 90 4.95 -1.93 2.81
CA ARG A 90 3.96 -0.91 2.44
C ARG A 90 4.63 0.32 1.85
N GLY A 91 5.74 0.79 2.44
CA GLY A 91 6.54 1.88 1.89
C GLY A 91 7.04 1.56 0.48
N VAL A 92 7.64 0.39 0.29
CA VAL A 92 8.14 -0.06 -1.02
C VAL A 92 7.02 -0.17 -2.06
N LEU A 93 5.87 -0.73 -1.66
CA LEU A 93 4.72 -0.87 -2.56
C LEU A 93 4.16 0.48 -2.99
N LYS A 94 4.12 1.45 -2.07
CA LYS A 94 3.66 2.81 -2.37
C LYS A 94 4.55 3.47 -3.43
N ILE A 95 5.87 3.45 -3.22
CA ILE A 95 6.85 4.01 -4.15
C ILE A 95 6.75 3.33 -5.53
N PHE A 96 6.63 2.01 -5.55
CA PHE A 96 6.48 1.26 -6.80
C PHE A 96 5.25 1.69 -7.60
N LEU A 97 4.08 1.77 -6.94
CA LEU A 97 2.85 2.16 -7.60
C LEU A 97 2.85 3.63 -8.03
N GLU A 98 3.42 4.53 -7.24
CA GLU A 98 3.58 5.94 -7.62
C GLU A 98 4.38 6.10 -8.91
N ASN A 99 5.48 5.38 -9.05
CA ASN A 99 6.31 5.45 -10.25
C ASN A 99 5.59 4.90 -11.50
N VAL A 100 4.90 3.76 -11.38
CA VAL A 100 4.17 3.17 -12.51
C VAL A 100 2.96 4.03 -12.90
N ILE A 101 2.21 4.54 -11.92
CA ILE A 101 1.01 5.35 -12.18
C ILE A 101 1.38 6.70 -12.77
N ARG A 102 2.47 7.34 -12.30
CA ARG A 102 2.96 8.60 -12.87
C ARG A 102 3.22 8.46 -14.37
N ASP A 103 3.98 7.44 -14.76
CA ASP A 103 4.27 7.16 -16.17
C ASP A 103 3.00 6.81 -16.97
N ALA A 104 2.10 5.99 -16.40
CA ALA A 104 0.85 5.60 -17.06
C ALA A 104 -0.12 6.78 -17.29
N VAL A 105 -0.20 7.71 -16.32
CA VAL A 105 -1.00 8.94 -16.46
C VAL A 105 -0.41 9.83 -17.54
N THR A 106 0.92 9.98 -17.61
CA THR A 106 1.59 10.74 -18.68
C THR A 106 1.24 10.19 -20.08
N TYR A 107 1.23 8.87 -20.27
CA TYR A 107 0.81 8.27 -21.54
C TYR A 107 -0.66 8.53 -21.88
N THR A 108 -1.52 8.50 -20.85
CA THR A 108 -2.96 8.76 -21.00
C THR A 108 -3.23 10.22 -21.41
N GLU A 109 -2.54 11.17 -20.78
CA GLU A 109 -2.63 12.60 -21.07
C GLU A 109 -2.06 12.93 -22.44
N HIS A 110 -0.94 12.31 -22.83
CA HIS A 110 -0.35 12.48 -24.16
C HIS A 110 -1.33 12.05 -25.28
N ALA A 111 -2.11 10.99 -25.03
CA ALA A 111 -3.15 10.52 -25.94
C ALA A 111 -4.47 11.30 -25.85
N ARG A 112 -4.54 12.37 -25.05
CA ARG A 112 -5.75 13.20 -24.81
C ARG A 112 -6.94 12.39 -24.29
N ARG A 113 -6.69 11.29 -23.59
CA ARG A 113 -7.73 10.45 -22.96
C ARG A 113 -7.90 10.86 -21.50
N LYS A 114 -9.10 10.68 -20.96
CA LYS A 114 -9.38 10.84 -19.50
C LYS A 114 -9.35 9.51 -18.74
N THR A 115 -9.18 8.41 -19.46
CA THR A 115 -9.26 7.05 -18.92
C THR A 115 -7.94 6.35 -19.16
N VAL A 116 -7.30 5.92 -18.06
CA VAL A 116 -6.10 5.08 -18.11
C VAL A 116 -6.50 3.72 -18.64
N THR A 117 -5.83 3.27 -19.70
CA THR A 117 -6.05 1.97 -20.33
C THR A 117 -5.03 0.95 -19.82
N ALA A 118 -5.30 -0.35 -20.04
CA ALA A 118 -4.34 -1.39 -19.72
C ALA A 118 -3.02 -1.20 -20.47
N MET A 119 -3.07 -0.71 -21.71
CA MET A 119 -1.90 -0.45 -22.54
C MET A 119 -0.99 0.65 -21.97
N ASP A 120 -1.56 1.70 -21.37
CA ASP A 120 -0.77 2.77 -20.74
C ASP A 120 0.07 2.21 -19.58
N VAL A 121 -0.47 1.26 -18.82
CA VAL A 121 0.25 0.56 -17.74
C VAL A 121 1.31 -0.40 -18.31
N VAL A 122 1.00 -1.14 -19.36
CA VAL A 122 1.95 -2.04 -20.03
C VAL A 122 3.15 -1.24 -20.57
N TYR A 123 2.91 -0.08 -21.16
CA TYR A 123 3.99 0.80 -21.66
C TYR A 123 4.82 1.41 -20.54
N ALA A 124 4.19 1.88 -19.46
CA ALA A 124 4.90 2.35 -18.27
C ALA A 124 5.81 1.26 -17.67
N LEU A 125 5.31 0.04 -17.57
CA LEU A 125 6.07 -1.10 -17.06
C LEU A 125 7.20 -1.53 -18.00
N LYS A 126 6.98 -1.50 -19.32
CA LYS A 126 8.02 -1.78 -20.33
C LYS A 126 9.18 -0.78 -20.25
N ARG A 127 8.89 0.50 -20.03
CA ARG A 127 9.91 1.55 -19.83
C ARG A 127 10.79 1.29 -18.60
N GLN A 128 10.22 0.72 -17.54
CA GLN A 128 10.94 0.34 -16.32
C GLN A 128 11.63 -1.03 -16.40
N GLY A 129 11.64 -1.68 -17.58
CA GLY A 129 12.23 -3.01 -17.78
C GLY A 129 11.41 -4.16 -17.18
N ARG A 130 10.13 -3.95 -16.88
CA ARG A 130 9.22 -4.92 -16.25
C ARG A 130 8.11 -5.35 -17.20
N THR A 131 8.43 -6.05 -18.27
CA THR A 131 7.45 -6.46 -19.29
C THR A 131 6.34 -7.35 -18.70
N LEU A 132 5.08 -6.94 -18.91
CA LEU A 132 3.89 -7.65 -18.45
C LEU A 132 3.11 -8.23 -19.64
N TYR A 133 2.83 -9.53 -19.60
CA TYR A 133 2.10 -10.26 -20.64
C TYR A 133 0.63 -10.48 -20.26
N GLY A 134 -0.25 -10.62 -21.26
CA GLY A 134 -1.67 -10.98 -21.06
C GLY A 134 -2.65 -9.80 -20.99
N PHE A 135 -2.25 -8.59 -21.39
CA PHE A 135 -3.05 -7.35 -21.23
C PHE A 135 -3.25 -6.54 -22.53
N GLY A 136 -3.09 -7.16 -23.72
CA GLY A 136 -3.18 -6.49 -25.03
C GLY A 136 -4.51 -6.68 -25.76
N GLY A 137 -5.62 -6.82 -25.03
CA GLY A 137 -6.96 -7.04 -25.58
C GLY A 137 -7.74 -5.79 -25.89
#